data_AF-A0A838JL40-F1
#
_entry.id   AF-A0A838JL40-F1
#
_cell.length_a   1.000
_cell.length_b   1.000
_cell.length_c   1.000
_cell.angle_alpha   90.00
_cell.angle_beta   90.00
_cell.angle_gamma   90.00
#
_symmetry.space_group_name_H-M   'P 1'
#
loop_
_entity.id
_entity.type
_entity.pdbx_description
1 polymer ?
#
loop_
_entity_poly.entity_id
_entity_poly.type
_entity_poly.pdbx_seq_one_letter_code
_entity_poly.pdbx_strand_id
1 'polypeptide(L)'
;MINDVTAIIKLYRDKIFLIVLILSMPWAWAAYWMPWWISTVCLLILPLATLLLISCVLPVPTSSRRESDDPDDPNLSDAQIRKMRKMSKGVDNLLSRWSLVTSSSSSSIEQVETHVDEVIAYSESAVVEVGNNFINVTRKTRKQVEYALGLLARTRGDSQKSDSPARSLPELIAAYESMLQQVTASLISVAETAQQLERRHEEEREKLRHIDTLLDQLSAHDSQIGMMALNTSVTAGTNGADFVSMSDQIRTLSLQSKAMTRDIRRTLEEIKTQAQETYSAVRAAVQQARGAAQFADAEMGKLTAGLLENNQEVSETLSRIGALGNEIQADINNIIVALQFQDITQQKLQRLKHPMLTDLTSSLRVIFDETRVLSNKLQSSGLVEAREPQMRSFRLSRPEAEVEPVEPVASAEQKSPPMREPTKSMPKGSETVEIF
;
A
#
# COMPACT_ATOMS: atom_id res chain seq x y z
N MET A 1 -69.58 7.95 27.72
CA MET A 1 -69.79 7.19 28.98
C MET A 1 -70.40 8.04 30.10
N ILE A 2 -70.02 9.32 30.30
CA ILE A 2 -70.64 10.17 31.35
C ILE A 2 -72.11 10.56 31.02
N ASN A 3 -72.49 10.65 29.75
CA ASN A 3 -73.85 11.02 29.35
C ASN A 3 -74.87 9.85 29.40
N ASP A 4 -74.43 8.59 29.32
CA ASP A 4 -75.34 7.42 29.47
C ASP A 4 -75.63 7.10 30.94
N VAL A 5 -74.66 7.36 31.82
CA VAL A 5 -74.85 7.20 33.27
C VAL A 5 -75.84 8.23 33.82
N THR A 6 -75.83 9.47 33.30
CA THR A 6 -76.77 10.51 33.70
C THR A 6 -78.20 10.27 33.19
N ALA A 7 -78.37 9.55 32.08
CA ALA A 7 -79.68 9.14 31.57
C ALA A 7 -80.30 8.00 32.41
N ILE A 8 -79.50 7.02 32.83
CA ILE A 8 -79.93 5.91 33.70
C ILE A 8 -80.29 6.42 35.12
N ILE A 9 -79.53 7.39 35.64
CA ILE A 9 -79.81 8.03 36.95
C ILE A 9 -81.12 8.81 36.93
N LYS A 10 -81.50 9.42 35.79
CA LYS A 10 -82.78 10.16 35.68
C LYS A 10 -84.01 9.24 35.63
N LEU A 11 -83.90 8.05 35.02
CA LEU A 11 -85.04 7.14 34.85
C LEU A 11 -85.39 6.37 36.15
N TYR A 12 -84.40 6.12 37.02
CA TYR A 12 -84.57 5.42 38.29
C TYR A 12 -84.43 6.32 39.52
N ARG A 13 -84.53 7.65 39.34
CA ARG A 13 -84.28 8.66 40.38
C ARG A 13 -85.07 8.41 41.67
N ASP A 14 -86.36 8.11 41.57
CA ASP A 14 -87.21 7.92 42.75
C ASP A 14 -86.96 6.57 43.47
N LYS A 15 -86.51 5.54 42.74
CA LYS A 15 -86.19 4.22 43.33
C LYS A 15 -84.78 4.17 43.94
N ILE A 16 -83.82 4.89 43.35
CA ILE A 16 -82.46 5.04 43.92
C ILE A 16 -82.54 5.83 45.22
N PHE A 17 -83.32 6.92 45.25
CA PHE A 17 -83.50 7.70 46.47
C PHE A 17 -84.10 6.86 47.60
N LEU A 18 -85.08 5.99 47.28
CA LEU A 18 -85.74 5.13 48.27
C LEU A 18 -84.81 4.00 48.77
N ILE A 19 -83.96 3.44 47.92
CA ILE A 19 -82.95 2.44 48.31
C ILE A 19 -81.86 3.07 49.18
N VAL A 20 -81.35 4.25 48.82
CA VAL A 20 -80.39 5.00 49.63
C VAL A 20 -81.01 5.41 50.98
N LEU A 21 -82.27 5.85 50.97
CA LEU A 21 -83.01 6.23 52.17
C LEU A 21 -83.17 5.03 53.12
N ILE A 22 -83.62 3.87 52.62
CA ILE A 22 -83.76 2.64 53.41
C ILE A 22 -82.42 2.13 53.93
N LEU A 23 -81.35 2.20 53.12
CA LEU A 23 -80.03 1.72 53.51
C LEU A 23 -79.34 2.65 54.53
N SER A 24 -79.65 3.95 54.49
CA SER A 24 -79.13 4.97 55.42
C SER A 24 -79.91 5.04 56.75
N MET A 25 -81.15 4.53 56.78
CA MET A 25 -82.08 4.62 57.91
C MET A 25 -81.55 3.96 59.22
N PRO A 26 -80.88 2.79 59.19
CA PRO A 26 -80.25 2.21 60.38
C PRO A 26 -79.07 3.03 60.92
N TRP A 27 -78.42 3.83 60.06
CA TRP A 27 -77.20 4.58 60.39
C TRP A 27 -77.45 5.98 60.96
N ALA A 28 -78.66 6.52 60.77
CA ALA A 28 -79.07 7.79 61.37
C ALA A 28 -79.13 7.75 62.91
N TRP A 29 -79.32 6.55 63.49
CA TRP A 29 -79.34 6.35 64.95
C TRP A 29 -77.98 5.96 65.53
N ALA A 30 -77.05 5.43 64.72
CA ALA A 30 -75.72 5.00 65.14
C ALA A 30 -74.75 6.17 65.42
N ALA A 31 -75.00 7.35 64.84
CA ALA A 31 -74.15 8.54 65.00
C ALA A 31 -74.11 9.12 66.43
N TYR A 32 -75.08 8.78 67.28
CA TYR A 32 -75.15 9.29 68.66
C TYR A 32 -74.36 8.43 69.67
N TRP A 33 -73.94 7.21 69.30
CA TRP A 33 -73.30 6.25 70.22
C TRP A 33 -71.94 5.71 69.77
N MET A 34 -71.47 6.05 68.56
CA MET A 34 -70.23 5.49 67.99
C MET A 34 -69.09 6.52 67.89
N PRO A 35 -67.83 6.14 68.20
CA PRO A 35 -66.66 6.99 68.00
C PRO A 35 -66.51 7.46 66.54
N TRP A 36 -66.20 8.75 66.35
CA TRP A 36 -66.15 9.45 65.07
C TRP A 36 -65.38 8.76 63.94
N TRP A 37 -64.39 7.92 64.25
CA TRP A 37 -63.56 7.22 63.25
C TRP A 37 -64.27 6.04 62.58
N ILE A 38 -65.31 5.48 63.19
CA ILE A 38 -66.09 4.38 62.58
C ILE A 38 -67.12 4.92 61.59
N SER A 39 -67.65 6.12 61.87
CA SER A 39 -68.60 6.79 60.96
C SER A 39 -67.92 7.22 59.65
N THR A 40 -66.66 7.68 59.70
CA THR A 40 -65.92 8.08 58.49
C THR A 40 -65.56 6.90 57.60
N VAL A 41 -65.17 5.76 58.18
CA VAL A 41 -64.87 4.54 57.41
C VAL A 41 -66.16 3.96 56.80
N CYS A 42 -67.28 4.00 57.52
CA CYS A 42 -68.52 3.44 57.00
C CYS A 42 -69.19 4.31 55.91
N LEU A 43 -69.09 5.64 56.02
CA LEU A 43 -69.58 6.57 54.99
C LEU A 43 -68.85 6.41 53.64
N LEU A 44 -67.61 5.90 53.68
CA LEU A 44 -66.80 5.61 52.48
C LEU A 44 -67.11 4.22 51.89
N ILE A 45 -67.54 3.26 52.72
CA ILE A 45 -67.91 1.90 52.29
C ILE A 45 -69.34 1.84 51.74
N LEU A 46 -70.24 2.71 52.19
CA LEU A 46 -71.64 2.80 51.70
C LEU A 46 -71.78 3.04 50.18
N PRO A 47 -71.05 3.96 49.53
CA PRO A 47 -71.09 4.11 48.08
C PRO A 47 -70.49 2.89 47.36
N LEU A 48 -69.48 2.25 47.94
CA LEU A 48 -68.86 1.06 47.34
C LEU A 48 -69.79 -0.17 47.44
N ALA A 49 -70.43 -0.36 48.59
CA ALA A 49 -71.40 -1.43 48.82
C ALA A 49 -72.66 -1.25 47.97
N THR A 50 -73.17 -0.02 47.83
CA THR A 50 -74.28 0.25 46.91
C THR A 50 -73.89 0.01 45.45
N LEU A 51 -72.69 0.39 45.02
CA LEU A 51 -72.20 0.16 43.65
C LEU A 51 -72.01 -1.35 43.38
N LEU A 52 -71.56 -2.11 44.37
CA LEU A 52 -71.41 -3.56 44.29
C LEU A 52 -72.77 -4.28 44.30
N LEU A 53 -73.74 -3.82 45.11
CA LEU A 53 -75.12 -4.33 45.08
C LEU A 53 -75.81 -4.01 43.76
N ILE A 54 -75.64 -2.80 43.23
CA ILE A 54 -76.11 -2.37 41.91
C ILE A 54 -75.49 -3.27 40.82
N SER A 55 -74.19 -3.57 40.91
CA SER A 55 -73.51 -4.45 39.93
C SER A 55 -73.88 -5.93 40.04
N CYS A 56 -74.39 -6.40 41.18
CA CYS A 56 -74.68 -7.82 41.43
C CYS A 56 -76.18 -8.16 41.31
N VAL A 57 -77.08 -7.20 41.57
CA VAL A 57 -78.55 -7.38 41.53
C VAL A 57 -79.18 -6.86 40.24
N LEU A 58 -78.54 -5.95 39.50
CA LEU A 58 -79.02 -5.62 38.16
C LEU A 58 -78.56 -6.71 37.18
N PRO A 59 -79.49 -7.37 36.45
CA PRO A 59 -79.08 -8.22 35.34
C PRO A 59 -78.26 -7.37 34.36
N VAL A 60 -77.10 -7.89 33.96
CA VAL A 60 -76.30 -7.33 32.86
C VAL A 60 -77.28 -6.99 31.74
N PRO A 61 -77.31 -5.75 31.22
CA PRO A 61 -78.25 -5.42 30.18
C PRO A 61 -78.03 -6.41 29.03
N THR A 62 -79.02 -7.27 28.81
CA THR A 62 -79.21 -7.89 27.51
C THR A 62 -79.13 -6.74 26.53
N SER A 63 -78.14 -6.80 25.62
CA SER A 63 -78.06 -5.86 24.51
C SER A 63 -79.47 -5.68 23.99
N SER A 64 -79.98 -4.45 24.00
CA SER A 64 -81.34 -4.15 23.58
C SER A 64 -81.62 -4.90 22.29
N ARG A 65 -82.64 -5.77 22.34
CA ARG A 65 -83.28 -6.33 21.16
C ARG A 65 -83.70 -5.14 20.31
N ARG A 66 -83.21 -5.08 19.07
CA ARG A 66 -83.52 -3.96 18.18
C ARG A 66 -84.93 -4.12 17.64
N GLU A 67 -85.56 -2.99 17.38
CA GLU A 67 -86.93 -2.85 16.89
C GLU A 67 -87.13 -3.40 15.46
N SER A 68 -86.07 -3.93 14.83
CA SER A 68 -86.12 -4.63 13.53
C SER A 68 -86.21 -6.17 13.66
N ASP A 69 -86.32 -6.72 14.87
CA ASP A 69 -86.53 -8.16 15.06
C ASP A 69 -88.03 -8.48 14.95
N ASP A 70 -88.46 -8.86 13.75
CA ASP A 70 -89.81 -9.37 13.48
C ASP A 70 -90.13 -10.55 14.43
N PRO A 71 -91.29 -10.61 15.11
CA PRO A 71 -91.53 -11.58 16.18
C PRO A 71 -91.71 -13.03 15.70
N ASP A 72 -91.89 -13.26 14.40
CA ASP A 72 -92.31 -14.54 13.81
C ASP A 72 -91.34 -15.10 12.73
N ASP A 73 -90.02 -15.05 12.95
CA ASP A 73 -89.07 -15.86 12.17
C ASP A 73 -88.53 -17.04 13.01
N PRO A 74 -88.98 -18.30 12.77
CA PRO A 74 -88.70 -19.43 13.65
C PRO A 74 -87.30 -20.05 13.45
N ASN A 75 -86.41 -19.45 12.65
CA ASN A 75 -85.22 -20.15 12.17
C ASN A 75 -83.85 -19.72 12.73
N LEU A 76 -83.77 -18.77 13.67
CA LEU A 76 -82.47 -18.43 14.28
C LEU A 76 -82.48 -18.46 15.81
N SER A 77 -81.73 -19.44 16.34
CA SER A 77 -81.45 -19.58 17.77
C SER A 77 -80.53 -18.47 18.28
N ASP A 78 -80.82 -17.96 19.47
CA ASP A 78 -79.99 -17.04 20.26
C ASP A 78 -78.51 -17.49 20.39
N ALA A 79 -78.26 -18.80 20.30
CA ALA A 79 -76.91 -19.38 20.26
C ALA A 79 -76.17 -19.08 18.94
N GLN A 80 -76.87 -19.03 17.81
CA GLN A 80 -76.32 -18.69 16.50
C GLN A 80 -75.92 -17.22 16.44
N ILE A 81 -76.73 -16.31 16.99
CA ILE A 81 -76.42 -14.87 17.09
C ILE A 81 -75.14 -14.64 17.92
N ARG A 82 -74.98 -15.34 19.05
CA ARG A 82 -73.76 -15.26 19.88
C ARG A 82 -72.52 -15.81 19.17
N LYS A 83 -72.65 -16.93 18.43
CA LYS A 83 -71.55 -17.53 17.66
C LYS A 83 -71.11 -16.59 16.53
N MET A 84 -72.05 -15.94 15.86
CA MET A 84 -71.80 -14.97 14.79
C MET A 84 -71.17 -13.67 15.30
N ARG A 85 -71.58 -13.19 16.49
CA ARG A 85 -70.93 -12.03 17.14
C ARG A 85 -69.47 -12.32 17.56
N LYS A 86 -69.19 -13.53 18.04
CA LYS A 86 -67.81 -13.97 18.30
C LYS A 86 -67.00 -14.08 17.01
N MET A 87 -67.62 -14.54 15.92
CA MET A 87 -66.99 -14.63 14.60
C MET A 87 -66.66 -13.25 14.04
N SER A 88 -67.56 -12.27 14.11
CA SER A 88 -67.31 -10.88 13.68
C SER A 88 -66.19 -10.22 14.49
N LYS A 89 -66.18 -10.33 15.82
CA LYS A 89 -65.06 -9.83 16.65
C LYS A 89 -63.73 -10.53 16.31
N GLY A 90 -63.78 -11.80 15.94
CA GLY A 90 -62.62 -12.54 15.44
C GLY A 90 -62.10 -11.98 14.11
N VAL A 91 -63.02 -11.68 13.17
CA VAL A 91 -62.69 -11.08 11.87
C VAL A 91 -62.12 -9.66 12.02
N ASP A 92 -62.68 -8.83 12.92
CA ASP A 92 -62.14 -7.48 13.18
C ASP A 92 -60.72 -7.52 13.78
N ASN A 93 -60.47 -8.45 14.70
CA ASN A 93 -59.13 -8.67 15.26
C ASN A 93 -58.14 -9.16 14.18
N LEU A 94 -58.58 -10.08 13.31
CA LEU A 94 -57.77 -10.53 12.17
C LEU A 94 -57.48 -9.37 11.22
N LEU A 95 -58.47 -8.56 10.85
CA LEU A 95 -58.30 -7.37 10.00
C LEU A 95 -57.32 -6.36 10.59
N SER A 96 -57.41 -6.09 11.90
CA SER A 96 -56.46 -5.22 12.60
C SER A 96 -55.03 -5.78 12.54
N ARG A 97 -54.85 -7.07 12.85
CA ARG A 97 -53.53 -7.74 12.75
C ARG A 97 -53.01 -7.77 11.32
N TRP A 98 -53.86 -8.02 10.33
CA TRP A 98 -53.51 -7.99 8.91
C TRP A 98 -53.08 -6.60 8.49
N SER A 99 -53.77 -5.54 8.91
CA SER A 99 -53.37 -4.17 8.57
C SER A 99 -51.98 -3.82 9.12
N LEU A 100 -51.62 -4.34 10.29
CA LEU A 100 -50.29 -4.19 10.89
C LEU A 100 -49.22 -5.03 10.16
N VAL A 101 -49.54 -6.28 9.81
CA VAL A 101 -48.63 -7.16 9.06
C VAL A 101 -48.40 -6.63 7.65
N THR A 102 -49.42 -6.12 6.98
CA THR A 102 -49.32 -5.55 5.64
C THR A 102 -48.52 -4.24 5.64
N SER A 103 -48.73 -3.36 6.62
CA SER A 103 -47.94 -2.12 6.72
C SER A 103 -46.48 -2.41 7.07
N SER A 104 -46.22 -3.34 7.99
CA SER A 104 -44.88 -3.80 8.31
C SER A 104 -44.21 -4.49 7.11
N SER A 105 -44.92 -5.36 6.40
CA SER A 105 -44.38 -6.09 5.24
C SER A 105 -44.11 -5.15 4.08
N SER A 106 -44.93 -4.12 3.85
CA SER A 106 -44.67 -3.11 2.82
C SER A 106 -43.39 -2.34 3.12
N SER A 107 -43.17 -1.95 4.38
CA SER A 107 -41.94 -1.28 4.79
C SER A 107 -40.72 -2.20 4.69
N SER A 108 -40.84 -3.48 5.05
CA SER A 108 -39.76 -4.45 4.87
C SER A 108 -39.44 -4.71 3.39
N ILE A 109 -40.44 -4.71 2.51
CA ILE A 109 -40.26 -4.83 1.05
C ILE A 109 -39.48 -3.63 0.50
N GLU A 110 -39.86 -2.41 0.91
CA GLU A 110 -39.18 -1.17 0.51
C GLU A 110 -37.72 -1.12 1.00
N GLN A 111 -37.46 -1.61 2.22
CA GLN A 111 -36.09 -1.76 2.75
C GLN A 111 -35.29 -2.80 1.95
N VAL A 112 -35.87 -3.95 1.63
CA VAL A 112 -35.20 -4.97 0.80
C VAL A 112 -34.90 -4.44 -0.60
N GLU A 113 -35.81 -3.68 -1.20
CA GLU A 113 -35.58 -3.04 -2.50
C GLU A 113 -34.39 -2.07 -2.43
N THR A 114 -34.37 -1.21 -1.40
CA THR A 114 -33.28 -0.25 -1.19
C THR A 114 -31.94 -0.97 -0.99
N HIS A 115 -31.89 -1.99 -0.15
CA HIS A 115 -30.66 -2.76 0.09
C HIS A 115 -30.19 -3.54 -1.13
N VAL A 116 -31.09 -4.07 -1.96
CA VAL A 116 -30.72 -4.72 -3.22
C VAL A 116 -30.09 -3.71 -4.19
N ASP A 117 -30.66 -2.52 -4.31
CA ASP A 117 -30.13 -1.46 -5.17
C ASP A 117 -28.76 -0.94 -4.64
N GLU A 118 -28.61 -0.81 -3.31
CA GLU A 118 -27.33 -0.49 -2.66
C GLU A 118 -26.25 -1.55 -2.92
N VAL A 119 -26.58 -2.85 -2.82
CA VAL A 119 -25.64 -3.95 -3.07
C VAL A 119 -25.22 -3.99 -4.54
N ILE A 120 -26.14 -3.74 -5.47
CA ILE A 120 -25.82 -3.63 -6.90
C ILE A 120 -24.84 -2.49 -7.13
N ALA A 121 -25.14 -1.28 -6.61
CA ALA A 121 -24.30 -0.10 -6.79
C ALA A 121 -22.91 -0.28 -6.16
N TYR A 122 -22.84 -0.85 -4.94
CA TYR A 122 -21.58 -1.13 -4.27
C TYR A 122 -20.74 -2.17 -5.04
N SER A 123 -21.37 -3.25 -5.50
CA SER A 123 -20.71 -4.28 -6.28
C SER A 123 -20.17 -3.75 -7.62
N GLU A 124 -20.92 -2.87 -8.27
CA GLU A 124 -20.49 -2.23 -9.52
C GLU A 124 -19.28 -1.33 -9.31
N SER A 125 -19.35 -0.45 -8.30
CA SER A 125 -18.24 0.43 -7.95
C SER A 125 -16.97 -0.35 -7.58
N ALA A 126 -17.10 -1.40 -6.74
CA ALA A 126 -15.98 -2.24 -6.34
C ALA A 126 -15.33 -2.96 -7.53
N VAL A 127 -16.11 -3.43 -8.50
CA VAL A 127 -15.59 -4.10 -9.70
C VAL A 127 -14.85 -3.12 -10.61
N VAL A 128 -15.38 -1.91 -10.79
CA VAL A 128 -14.70 -0.85 -11.55
C VAL A 128 -13.36 -0.47 -10.90
N GLU A 129 -13.33 -0.32 -9.58
CA GLU A 129 -12.10 -0.04 -8.83
C GLU A 129 -11.06 -1.16 -8.98
N VAL A 130 -11.49 -2.42 -8.82
CA VAL A 130 -10.64 -3.59 -9.00
C VAL A 130 -10.10 -3.66 -10.43
N GLY A 131 -10.93 -3.40 -11.44
CA GLY A 131 -10.52 -3.33 -12.85
C GLY A 131 -9.44 -2.25 -13.09
N ASN A 132 -9.64 -1.05 -12.54
CA ASN A 132 -8.66 0.03 -12.63
C ASN A 132 -7.31 -0.33 -11.97
N ASN A 133 -7.35 -0.99 -10.81
CA ASN A 133 -6.15 -1.47 -10.13
C ASN A 133 -5.40 -2.52 -10.97
N PHE A 134 -6.10 -3.46 -11.59
CA PHE A 134 -5.49 -4.46 -12.46
C PHE A 134 -4.86 -3.88 -13.74
N ILE A 135 -5.49 -2.87 -14.35
CA ILE A 135 -4.90 -2.13 -15.48
C ILE A 135 -3.60 -1.44 -15.02
N ASN A 136 -3.60 -0.84 -13.83
CA ASN A 136 -2.42 -0.21 -13.25
C ASN A 136 -1.30 -1.22 -12.97
N VAL A 137 -1.63 -2.41 -12.44
CA VAL A 137 -0.67 -3.50 -12.23
C VAL A 137 -0.10 -3.96 -13.56
N THR A 138 -0.95 -4.27 -14.56
CA THR A 138 -0.53 -4.68 -15.91
C THR A 138 0.45 -3.69 -16.52
N ARG A 139 0.16 -2.38 -16.43
CA ARG A 139 1.05 -1.32 -16.92
C ARG A 139 2.39 -1.29 -16.19
N LYS A 140 2.39 -1.44 -14.85
CA LYS A 140 3.63 -1.48 -14.05
C LYS A 140 4.44 -2.75 -14.35
N THR A 141 3.80 -3.91 -14.45
CA THR A 141 4.43 -5.18 -14.81
C THR A 141 5.05 -5.11 -16.21
N ARG A 142 4.36 -4.52 -17.19
CA ARG A 142 4.91 -4.32 -18.54
C ARG A 142 6.17 -3.46 -18.52
N LYS A 143 6.17 -2.35 -17.78
CA LYS A 143 7.37 -1.52 -17.58
C LYS A 143 8.49 -2.28 -16.89
N GLN A 144 8.17 -3.10 -15.90
CA GLN A 144 9.16 -3.92 -15.20
C GLN A 144 9.82 -4.94 -16.15
N VAL A 145 9.03 -5.60 -17.00
CA VAL A 145 9.55 -6.51 -18.04
C VAL A 145 10.40 -5.76 -19.05
N GLU A 146 9.99 -4.56 -19.48
CA GLU A 146 10.77 -3.71 -20.39
C GLU A 146 12.13 -3.31 -19.77
N TYR A 147 12.14 -2.90 -18.50
CA TYR A 147 13.39 -2.60 -17.78
C TYR A 147 14.26 -3.85 -17.61
N ALA A 148 13.67 -5.00 -17.32
CA ALA A 148 14.38 -6.26 -17.20
C ALA A 148 15.03 -6.65 -18.55
N LEU A 149 14.28 -6.64 -19.65
CA LEU A 149 14.81 -6.95 -20.98
C LEU A 149 15.86 -5.93 -21.44
N GLY A 150 15.65 -4.64 -21.14
CA GLY A 150 16.61 -3.58 -21.46
C GLY A 150 17.93 -3.72 -20.70
N LEU A 151 17.87 -4.08 -19.42
CA LEU A 151 19.07 -4.37 -18.63
C LEU A 151 19.73 -5.67 -19.11
N LEU A 152 18.97 -6.70 -19.49
CA LEU A 152 19.51 -7.96 -20.06
C LEU A 152 20.30 -7.71 -21.34
N ALA A 153 19.75 -6.89 -22.25
CA ALA A 153 20.40 -6.52 -23.50
C ALA A 153 21.71 -5.73 -23.28
N ARG A 154 21.75 -4.87 -22.26
CA ARG A 154 22.97 -4.15 -21.85
C ARG A 154 23.99 -5.09 -21.22
N THR A 155 23.54 -6.03 -20.39
CA THR A 155 24.39 -7.01 -19.70
C THR A 155 25.04 -7.99 -20.67
N ARG A 156 24.33 -8.40 -21.74
CA ARG A 156 24.87 -9.24 -22.83
C ARG A 156 25.75 -8.52 -23.84
N GLY A 157 25.78 -7.18 -23.83
CA GLY A 157 26.56 -6.40 -24.79
C GLY A 157 25.93 -6.31 -26.19
N ASP A 158 24.66 -6.68 -26.36
CA ASP A 158 23.96 -6.71 -27.67
C ASP A 158 23.47 -5.32 -28.12
N SER A 159 23.95 -4.26 -27.45
CA SER A 159 23.48 -2.88 -27.62
C SER A 159 24.21 -2.20 -28.78
N GLN A 160 23.94 -2.61 -30.02
CA GLN A 160 24.57 -2.01 -31.21
C GLN A 160 24.06 -0.59 -31.55
N LYS A 161 23.05 -0.05 -30.82
CA LYS A 161 22.38 1.23 -31.19
C LYS A 161 21.80 2.06 -30.02
N SER A 162 22.41 2.08 -28.84
CA SER A 162 21.94 3.02 -27.78
C SER A 162 23.03 4.03 -27.44
N ASP A 163 22.72 5.30 -27.72
CA ASP A 163 23.51 6.53 -27.54
C ASP A 163 23.76 6.88 -26.05
N SER A 164 23.94 5.87 -25.19
CA SER A 164 24.17 6.01 -23.77
C SER A 164 25.64 5.70 -23.43
N PRO A 165 26.35 6.58 -22.70
CA PRO A 165 27.78 6.43 -22.40
C PRO A 165 28.09 5.36 -21.34
N ALA A 166 27.09 4.56 -20.94
CA ALA A 166 27.26 3.54 -19.92
C ALA A 166 27.81 2.26 -20.59
N ARG A 167 29.13 2.06 -20.47
CA ARG A 167 29.82 0.85 -20.91
C ARG A 167 29.12 -0.39 -20.38
N SER A 168 29.00 -1.40 -21.24
CA SER A 168 28.47 -2.70 -20.82
C SER A 168 29.41 -3.33 -19.78
N LEU A 169 28.87 -4.13 -18.86
CA LEU A 169 29.68 -4.78 -17.82
C LEU A 169 30.84 -5.62 -18.41
N PRO A 170 30.64 -6.39 -19.52
CA PRO A 170 31.73 -7.09 -20.21
C PRO A 170 32.80 -6.15 -20.77
N GLU A 171 32.42 -5.00 -21.31
CA GLU A 171 33.37 -3.99 -21.81
C GLU A 171 34.18 -3.36 -20.67
N LEU A 172 33.55 -3.14 -19.51
CA LEU A 172 34.24 -2.68 -18.31
C LEU A 172 35.27 -3.71 -17.82
N ILE A 173 34.89 -4.98 -17.79
CA ILE A 173 35.79 -6.10 -17.44
C ILE A 173 36.97 -6.15 -18.41
N ALA A 174 36.73 -6.10 -19.71
CA ALA A 174 37.77 -6.12 -20.73
C ALA A 174 38.72 -4.90 -20.62
N ALA A 175 38.18 -3.72 -20.31
CA ALA A 175 39.00 -2.53 -20.08
C ALA A 175 39.89 -2.68 -18.83
N TYR A 176 39.35 -3.23 -17.74
CA TYR A 176 40.14 -3.51 -16.53
C TYR A 176 41.21 -4.57 -16.78
N GLU A 177 40.88 -5.64 -17.54
CA GLU A 177 41.82 -6.70 -17.91
C GLU A 177 42.98 -6.14 -18.73
N SER A 178 42.67 -5.33 -19.74
CA SER A 178 43.69 -4.67 -20.57
C SER A 178 44.59 -3.75 -19.74
N MET A 179 44.02 -2.95 -18.83
CA MET A 179 44.80 -2.05 -17.97
C MET A 179 45.74 -2.83 -17.05
N LEU A 180 45.27 -3.92 -16.43
CA LEU A 180 46.11 -4.74 -15.56
C LEU A 180 47.17 -5.52 -16.35
N GLN A 181 46.85 -6.06 -17.53
CA GLN A 181 47.86 -6.65 -18.41
C GLN A 181 48.98 -5.66 -18.75
N GLN A 182 48.64 -4.39 -18.98
CA GLN A 182 49.64 -3.34 -19.24
C GLN A 182 50.52 -3.06 -18.01
N VAL A 183 49.93 -3.08 -16.81
CA VAL A 183 50.69 -2.95 -15.55
C VAL A 183 51.61 -4.15 -15.35
N THR A 184 51.11 -5.37 -15.53
CA THR A 184 51.90 -6.61 -15.44
C THR A 184 53.05 -6.61 -16.44
N ALA A 185 52.80 -6.22 -17.70
CA ALA A 185 53.82 -6.08 -18.73
C ALA A 185 54.89 -5.04 -18.36
N SER A 186 54.50 -3.89 -17.80
CA SER A 186 55.45 -2.89 -17.30
C SER A 186 56.32 -3.44 -16.17
N LEU A 187 55.73 -4.21 -15.25
CA LEU A 187 56.47 -4.82 -14.13
C LEU A 187 57.47 -5.88 -14.63
N ILE A 188 57.12 -6.66 -15.64
CA ILE A 188 58.05 -7.57 -16.32
C ILE A 188 59.21 -6.80 -16.96
N SER A 189 58.92 -5.70 -17.67
CA SER A 189 59.95 -4.85 -18.28
C SER A 189 60.91 -4.22 -17.26
N VAL A 190 60.38 -3.77 -16.11
CA VAL A 190 61.20 -3.29 -14.98
C VAL A 190 62.13 -4.39 -14.49
N ALA A 191 61.64 -5.62 -14.42
CA ALA A 191 62.40 -6.78 -14.01
C ALA A 191 63.53 -7.14 -14.99
N GLU A 192 63.31 -7.01 -16.30
CA GLU A 192 64.36 -7.16 -17.32
C GLU A 192 65.42 -6.05 -17.21
N THR A 193 64.96 -4.82 -17.01
CA THR A 193 65.83 -3.65 -16.83
C THR A 193 66.75 -3.82 -15.62
N ALA A 194 66.21 -4.37 -14.52
CA ALA A 194 67.00 -4.68 -13.33
C ALA A 194 68.06 -5.76 -13.58
N GLN A 195 67.77 -6.74 -14.43
CA GLN A 195 68.73 -7.77 -14.81
C GLN A 195 69.83 -7.22 -15.74
N GLN A 196 69.52 -6.24 -16.59
CA GLN A 196 70.55 -5.48 -17.31
C GLN A 196 71.40 -4.64 -16.36
N LEU A 197 70.78 -4.02 -15.35
CA LEU A 197 71.50 -3.25 -14.34
C LEU A 197 72.49 -4.14 -13.56
N GLU A 198 72.12 -5.37 -13.22
CA GLU A 198 73.01 -6.36 -12.60
C GLU A 198 74.27 -6.60 -13.44
N ARG A 199 74.13 -6.81 -14.76
CA ARG A 199 75.28 -7.01 -15.65
C ARG A 199 76.19 -5.78 -15.70
N ARG A 200 75.61 -4.58 -15.79
CA ARG A 200 76.37 -3.33 -15.80
C ARG A 200 77.09 -3.07 -14.48
N HIS A 201 76.48 -3.44 -13.37
CA HIS A 201 77.09 -3.32 -12.04
C HIS A 201 78.32 -4.21 -11.90
N GLU A 202 78.29 -5.43 -12.44
CA GLU A 202 79.47 -6.30 -12.45
C GLU A 202 80.62 -5.73 -13.30
N GLU A 203 80.32 -5.15 -14.46
CA GLU A 203 81.31 -4.44 -15.29
C GLU A 203 81.92 -3.23 -14.56
N GLU A 204 81.09 -2.47 -13.83
CA GLU A 204 81.53 -1.32 -13.05
C GLU A 204 82.43 -1.76 -11.89
N ARG A 205 82.09 -2.86 -11.22
CA ARG A 205 82.90 -3.48 -10.17
C ARG A 205 84.29 -3.89 -10.66
N GLU A 206 84.38 -4.43 -11.88
CA GLU A 206 85.65 -4.82 -12.49
C GLU A 206 86.51 -3.59 -12.85
N LYS A 207 85.89 -2.51 -13.33
CA LYS A 207 86.59 -1.23 -13.56
C LYS A 207 87.14 -0.63 -12.27
N LEU A 208 86.37 -0.66 -11.17
CA LEU A 208 86.84 -0.20 -9.86
C LEU A 208 88.03 -1.04 -9.38
N ARG A 209 88.01 -2.36 -9.60
CA ARG A 209 89.16 -3.25 -9.32
C ARG A 209 90.41 -2.88 -10.12
N HIS A 210 90.23 -2.55 -11.40
CA HIS A 210 91.33 -2.11 -12.25
C HIS A 210 91.93 -0.79 -11.74
N ILE A 211 91.09 0.17 -11.34
CA ILE A 211 91.56 1.45 -10.75
C ILE A 211 92.37 1.19 -9.48
N ASP A 212 91.94 0.28 -8.60
CA ASP A 212 92.67 -0.01 -7.37
C ASP A 212 94.08 -0.58 -7.64
N THR A 213 94.20 -1.40 -8.69
CA THR A 213 95.49 -1.92 -9.17
C THR A 213 96.40 -0.81 -9.72
N LEU A 214 95.83 0.16 -10.44
CA LEU A 214 96.57 1.33 -10.93
C LEU A 214 97.04 2.23 -9.78
N LEU A 215 96.23 2.37 -8.73
CA LEU A 215 96.61 3.11 -7.52
C LEU A 215 97.73 2.41 -6.73
N ASP A 216 97.74 1.07 -6.69
CA ASP A 216 98.88 0.29 -6.14
C ASP A 216 100.17 0.58 -6.91
N GLN A 217 100.11 0.53 -8.24
CA GLN A 217 101.25 0.83 -9.11
C GLN A 217 101.75 2.27 -8.93
N LEU A 218 100.83 3.24 -8.85
CA LEU A 218 101.17 4.64 -8.62
C LEU A 218 101.84 4.83 -7.25
N SER A 219 101.32 4.20 -6.19
CA SER A 219 101.93 4.27 -4.86
C SER A 219 103.33 3.64 -4.80
N ALA A 220 103.55 2.57 -5.57
CA ALA A 220 104.87 1.95 -5.73
C ALA A 220 105.84 2.88 -6.47
N HIS A 221 105.41 3.50 -7.58
CA HIS A 221 106.21 4.49 -8.30
C HIS A 221 106.56 5.69 -7.43
N ASP A 222 105.59 6.26 -6.70
CA ASP A 222 105.84 7.37 -5.77
C ASP A 222 106.84 6.99 -4.69
N SER A 223 106.77 5.75 -4.18
CA SER A 223 107.76 5.22 -3.22
C SER A 223 109.15 5.13 -3.82
N GLN A 224 109.27 4.68 -5.07
CA GLN A 224 110.54 4.58 -5.78
C GLN A 224 111.13 5.96 -6.07
N ILE A 225 110.33 6.93 -6.52
CA ILE A 225 110.74 8.32 -6.75
C ILE A 225 111.21 8.96 -5.44
N GLY A 226 110.46 8.75 -4.35
CA GLY A 226 110.84 9.25 -3.03
C GLY A 226 112.16 8.65 -2.52
N MET A 227 112.43 7.37 -2.81
CA MET A 227 113.70 6.72 -2.50
C MET A 227 114.85 7.21 -3.39
N MET A 228 114.61 7.44 -4.68
CA MET A 228 115.61 8.04 -5.59
C MET A 228 115.97 9.45 -5.14
N ALA A 229 114.98 10.27 -4.79
CA ALA A 229 115.19 11.62 -4.29
C ALA A 229 115.97 11.61 -2.96
N LEU A 230 115.63 10.70 -2.05
CA LEU A 230 116.35 10.54 -0.78
C LEU A 230 117.81 10.12 -1.02
N ASN A 231 118.04 9.11 -1.86
CA ASN A 231 119.40 8.66 -2.20
C ASN A 231 120.21 9.77 -2.87
N THR A 232 119.58 10.56 -3.76
CA THR A 232 120.23 11.69 -4.45
C THR A 232 120.66 12.78 -3.47
N SER A 233 119.76 13.17 -2.56
CA SER A 233 120.03 14.10 -1.45
C SER A 233 121.22 13.66 -0.60
N VAL A 234 121.26 12.38 -0.20
CA VAL A 234 122.36 11.81 0.59
C VAL A 234 123.69 11.81 -0.19
N THR A 235 123.67 11.47 -1.48
CA THR A 235 124.89 11.41 -2.32
C THR A 235 125.43 12.77 -2.74
N ALA A 236 124.61 13.83 -2.79
CA ALA A 236 125.02 15.16 -3.25
C ALA A 236 125.93 15.91 -2.25
N GLY A 237 125.85 15.60 -0.95
CA GLY A 237 126.76 16.11 0.08
C GLY A 237 126.90 17.64 0.14
N THR A 238 127.99 18.14 0.73
CA THR A 238 128.21 19.58 1.02
C THR A 238 128.44 20.47 -0.21
N ASN A 239 128.70 19.89 -1.40
CA ASN A 239 129.01 20.62 -2.63
C ASN A 239 127.79 20.80 -3.56
N GLY A 240 126.61 20.29 -3.17
CA GLY A 240 125.42 20.20 -4.03
C GLY A 240 124.14 20.79 -3.42
N ALA A 241 124.20 21.96 -2.79
CA ALA A 241 123.07 22.58 -2.09
C ALA A 241 121.79 22.69 -2.96
N ASP A 242 121.93 23.06 -4.24
CA ASP A 242 120.80 23.13 -5.18
C ASP A 242 120.20 21.75 -5.49
N PHE A 243 121.04 20.70 -5.56
CA PHE A 243 120.61 19.31 -5.78
C PHE A 243 119.90 18.72 -4.56
N VAL A 244 120.32 19.09 -3.34
CA VAL A 244 119.64 18.70 -2.10
C VAL A 244 118.26 19.38 -2.02
N SER A 245 118.16 20.67 -2.32
CA SER A 245 116.88 21.39 -2.35
C SER A 245 115.90 20.79 -3.36
N MET A 246 116.36 20.49 -4.57
CA MET A 246 115.56 19.85 -5.62
C MET A 246 115.11 18.44 -5.22
N SER A 247 115.98 17.68 -4.55
CA SER A 247 115.64 16.34 -4.04
C SER A 247 114.60 16.39 -2.91
N ASP A 248 114.69 17.36 -1.99
CA ASP A 248 113.68 17.56 -0.93
C ASP A 248 112.33 18.01 -1.51
N GLN A 249 112.32 18.80 -2.58
CA GLN A 249 111.09 19.14 -3.31
C GLN A 249 110.47 17.90 -3.97
N ILE A 250 111.26 17.04 -4.62
CA ILE A 250 110.77 15.78 -5.22
C ILE A 250 110.23 14.85 -4.14
N ARG A 251 110.90 14.74 -2.99
CA ARG A 251 110.44 13.94 -1.85
C ARG A 251 109.11 14.46 -1.29
N THR A 252 108.96 15.78 -1.19
CA THR A 252 107.72 16.42 -0.74
C THR A 252 106.56 16.15 -1.71
N LEU A 253 106.81 16.27 -3.02
CA LEU A 253 105.84 15.92 -4.06
C LEU A 253 105.44 14.44 -4.02
N SER A 254 106.39 13.52 -3.82
CA SER A 254 106.12 12.09 -3.64
C SER A 254 105.22 11.81 -2.41
N LEU A 255 105.47 12.49 -1.28
CA LEU A 255 104.64 12.38 -0.09
C LEU A 255 103.22 12.94 -0.31
N GLN A 256 103.09 14.06 -1.02
CA GLN A 256 101.79 14.63 -1.39
C GLN A 256 101.03 13.71 -2.36
N SER A 257 101.71 13.13 -3.36
CA SER A 257 101.12 12.17 -4.31
C SER A 257 100.63 10.90 -3.60
N LYS A 258 101.40 10.38 -2.62
CA LYS A 258 100.96 9.28 -1.76
C LYS A 258 99.73 9.62 -0.92
N ALA A 259 99.66 10.84 -0.38
CA ALA A 259 98.48 11.28 0.37
C ALA A 259 97.25 11.34 -0.53
N MET A 260 97.39 11.93 -1.72
CA MET A 260 96.32 12.02 -2.73
C MET A 260 95.87 10.65 -3.22
N THR A 261 96.80 9.70 -3.46
CA THR A 261 96.47 8.30 -3.80
C THR A 261 95.64 7.62 -2.71
N ARG A 262 95.95 7.92 -1.43
CA ARG A 262 95.21 7.39 -0.27
C ARG A 262 93.80 7.96 -0.19
N ASP A 263 93.63 9.25 -0.48
CA ASP A 263 92.33 9.90 -0.52
C ASP A 263 91.48 9.35 -1.69
N ILE A 264 92.07 9.18 -2.88
CA ILE A 264 91.40 8.56 -4.04
C ILE A 264 90.90 7.15 -3.67
N ARG A 265 91.73 6.34 -3.00
CA ARG A 265 91.30 5.01 -2.51
C ARG A 265 90.11 5.08 -1.58
N ARG A 266 90.12 6.02 -0.63
CA ARG A 266 89.02 6.18 0.31
C ARG A 266 87.71 6.50 -0.42
N THR A 267 87.75 7.45 -1.35
CA THR A 267 86.59 7.79 -2.19
C THR A 267 86.15 6.63 -3.07
N LEU A 268 87.09 5.83 -3.58
CA LEU A 268 86.77 4.63 -4.38
C LEU A 268 86.00 3.58 -3.56
N GLU A 269 86.39 3.36 -2.30
CA GLU A 269 85.71 2.42 -1.41
C GLU A 269 84.33 2.94 -0.98
N GLU A 270 84.18 4.25 -0.78
CA GLU A 270 82.88 4.91 -0.57
C GLU A 270 81.95 4.69 -1.77
N ILE A 271 82.44 4.90 -3.00
CA ILE A 271 81.68 4.67 -4.26
C ILE A 271 81.26 3.20 -4.37
N LYS A 272 82.17 2.26 -4.12
CA LYS A 272 81.90 0.82 -4.17
C LYS A 272 80.81 0.41 -3.18
N THR A 273 80.87 0.94 -1.95
CA THR A 273 79.86 0.67 -0.92
C THR A 273 78.50 1.23 -1.33
N GLN A 274 78.45 2.48 -1.78
CA GLN A 274 77.21 3.12 -2.22
C GLN A 274 76.60 2.43 -3.47
N ALA A 275 77.44 1.99 -4.41
CA ALA A 275 77.00 1.22 -5.56
C ALA A 275 76.38 -0.13 -5.14
N GLN A 276 76.98 -0.81 -4.17
CA GLN A 276 76.48 -2.09 -3.66
C GLN A 276 75.16 -1.94 -2.89
N GLU A 277 75.02 -0.89 -2.08
CA GLU A 277 73.76 -0.55 -1.41
C GLU A 277 72.65 -0.24 -2.42
N THR A 278 72.94 0.62 -3.40
CA THR A 278 71.99 0.99 -4.46
C THR A 278 71.52 -0.24 -5.22
N TYR A 279 72.45 -1.15 -5.57
CA TYR A 279 72.13 -2.40 -6.24
C TYR A 279 71.20 -3.29 -5.40
N SER A 280 71.49 -3.44 -4.10
CA SER A 280 70.66 -4.24 -3.20
C SER A 280 69.24 -3.69 -3.07
N ALA A 281 69.10 -2.36 -3.01
CA ALA A 281 67.81 -1.68 -2.92
C ALA A 281 66.98 -1.87 -4.21
N VAL A 282 67.61 -1.72 -5.38
CA VAL A 282 66.95 -1.96 -6.68
C VAL A 282 66.50 -3.42 -6.80
N ARG A 283 67.36 -4.37 -6.41
CA ARG A 283 67.02 -5.80 -6.45
C ARG A 283 65.83 -6.13 -5.54
N ALA A 284 65.78 -5.58 -4.34
CA ALA A 284 64.65 -5.74 -3.43
C ALA A 284 63.35 -5.16 -4.00
N ALA A 285 63.41 -3.93 -4.54
CA ALA A 285 62.27 -3.27 -5.17
C ALA A 285 61.70 -4.08 -6.34
N VAL A 286 62.56 -4.67 -7.16
CA VAL A 286 62.15 -5.50 -8.31
C VAL A 286 61.48 -6.80 -7.87
N GLN A 287 61.99 -7.45 -6.82
CA GLN A 287 61.35 -8.65 -6.29
C GLN A 287 59.97 -8.35 -5.70
N GLN A 288 59.84 -7.25 -4.97
CA GLN A 288 58.56 -6.79 -4.46
C GLN A 288 57.58 -6.46 -5.60
N ALA A 289 58.06 -5.77 -6.64
CA ALA A 289 57.28 -5.43 -7.84
C ALA A 289 56.79 -6.69 -8.59
N ARG A 290 57.65 -7.71 -8.74
CA ARG A 290 57.27 -9.01 -9.33
C ARG A 290 56.22 -9.75 -8.49
N GLY A 291 56.38 -9.77 -7.17
CA GLY A 291 55.41 -10.38 -6.27
C GLY A 291 54.04 -9.69 -6.35
N ALA A 292 54.03 -8.36 -6.39
CA ALA A 292 52.82 -7.58 -6.58
C ALA A 292 52.16 -7.84 -7.94
N ALA A 293 52.96 -7.95 -9.02
CA ALA A 293 52.46 -8.28 -10.36
C ALA A 293 51.74 -9.64 -10.37
N GLN A 294 52.37 -10.68 -9.83
CA GLN A 294 51.82 -12.04 -9.78
C GLN A 294 50.55 -12.10 -8.93
N PHE A 295 50.53 -11.39 -7.80
CA PHE A 295 49.35 -11.31 -6.95
C PHE A 295 48.19 -10.62 -7.69
N ALA A 296 48.46 -9.49 -8.36
CA ALA A 296 47.46 -8.76 -9.14
C ALA A 296 46.89 -9.61 -10.27
N ASP A 297 47.73 -10.37 -10.98
CA ASP A 297 47.33 -11.25 -12.08
C ASP A 297 46.41 -12.39 -11.59
N ALA A 298 46.79 -13.03 -10.49
CA ALA A 298 46.00 -14.10 -9.89
C ALA A 298 44.64 -13.61 -9.35
N GLU A 299 44.64 -12.45 -8.68
CA GLU A 299 43.42 -11.88 -8.13
C GLU A 299 42.49 -11.35 -9.23
N MET A 300 43.05 -10.85 -10.33
CA MET A 300 42.28 -10.45 -11.51
C MET A 300 41.58 -11.64 -12.16
N GLY A 301 42.28 -12.77 -12.31
CA GLY A 301 41.66 -13.99 -12.84
C GLY A 301 40.43 -14.41 -12.04
N LYS A 302 40.51 -14.33 -10.70
CA LYS A 302 39.35 -14.61 -9.82
C LYS A 302 38.25 -13.57 -9.96
N LEU A 303 38.60 -12.29 -9.99
CA LEU A 303 37.64 -11.20 -10.07
C LEU A 303 36.86 -11.26 -11.39
N THR A 304 37.53 -11.48 -12.51
CA THR A 304 36.93 -11.66 -13.83
C THR A 304 36.00 -12.87 -13.85
N ALA A 305 36.43 -14.01 -13.29
CA ALA A 305 35.60 -15.21 -13.21
C ALA A 305 34.33 -14.96 -12.37
N GLY A 306 34.46 -14.35 -11.19
CA GLY A 306 33.33 -14.02 -10.33
C GLY A 306 32.40 -12.97 -10.92
N LEU A 307 32.92 -12.00 -11.69
CA LEU A 307 32.10 -11.04 -12.42
C LEU A 307 31.31 -11.69 -13.55
N LEU A 308 31.91 -12.67 -14.27
CA LEU A 308 31.23 -13.42 -15.32
C LEU A 308 30.09 -14.28 -14.73
N GLU A 309 30.34 -14.96 -13.61
CA GLU A 309 29.34 -15.76 -12.89
C GLU A 309 28.17 -14.89 -12.41
N ASN A 310 28.46 -13.77 -11.74
CA ASN A 310 27.44 -12.81 -11.31
C ASN A 310 26.64 -12.24 -12.51
N ASN A 311 27.31 -11.96 -13.62
CA ASN A 311 26.64 -11.49 -14.84
C ASN A 311 25.65 -12.53 -15.37
N GLN A 312 26.04 -13.80 -15.37
CA GLN A 312 25.17 -14.90 -15.75
C GLN A 312 23.97 -15.04 -14.79
N GLU A 313 24.19 -14.98 -13.48
CA GLU A 313 23.11 -15.04 -12.48
C GLU A 313 22.13 -13.86 -12.64
N VAL A 314 22.65 -12.65 -12.84
CA VAL A 314 21.82 -11.46 -13.12
C VAL A 314 21.01 -11.68 -14.38
N SER A 315 21.63 -12.15 -15.47
CA SER A 315 20.97 -12.43 -16.75
C SER A 315 19.83 -13.45 -16.61
N GLU A 316 20.06 -14.56 -15.88
CA GLU A 316 19.05 -15.57 -15.60
C GLU A 316 17.90 -15.04 -14.74
N THR A 317 18.22 -14.30 -13.68
CA THR A 317 17.22 -13.69 -12.78
C THR A 317 16.32 -12.71 -13.54
N LEU A 318 16.93 -11.92 -14.43
CA LEU A 318 16.23 -10.93 -15.22
C LEU A 318 15.33 -11.56 -16.28
N SER A 319 15.77 -12.68 -16.87
CA SER A 319 14.94 -13.51 -17.74
C SER A 319 13.73 -14.10 -16.99
N ARG A 320 13.92 -14.58 -15.76
CA ARG A 320 12.81 -15.06 -14.91
C ARG A 320 11.82 -13.95 -14.57
N ILE A 321 12.29 -12.74 -14.26
CA ILE A 321 11.42 -11.57 -14.05
C ILE A 321 10.58 -11.28 -15.30
N GLY A 322 11.20 -11.38 -16.48
CA GLY A 322 10.49 -11.25 -17.76
C GLY A 322 9.36 -12.29 -17.92
N ALA A 323 9.65 -13.56 -17.63
CA ALA A 323 8.67 -14.64 -17.70
C ALA A 323 7.53 -14.46 -16.70
N LEU A 324 7.84 -14.20 -15.42
CA LEU A 324 6.85 -13.92 -14.37
C LEU A 324 5.98 -12.72 -14.72
N GLY A 325 6.55 -11.68 -15.34
CA GLY A 325 5.77 -10.53 -15.78
C GLY A 325 4.75 -10.87 -16.87
N ASN A 326 5.07 -11.81 -17.77
CA ASN A 326 4.12 -12.29 -18.78
C ASN A 326 3.03 -13.18 -18.16
N GLU A 327 3.38 -14.03 -17.19
CA GLU A 327 2.41 -14.84 -16.44
C GLU A 327 1.42 -13.95 -15.68
N ILE A 328 1.91 -12.93 -14.95
CA ILE A 328 1.05 -11.96 -14.27
C ILE A 328 0.10 -11.25 -15.24
N GLN A 329 0.53 -10.92 -16.46
CA GLN A 329 -0.35 -10.32 -17.46
C GLN A 329 -1.47 -11.28 -17.91
N ALA A 330 -1.14 -12.57 -18.10
CA ALA A 330 -2.13 -13.59 -18.44
C ALA A 330 -3.14 -13.79 -17.29
N ASP A 331 -2.67 -13.85 -16.06
CA ASP A 331 -3.52 -14.00 -14.87
C ASP A 331 -4.47 -12.80 -14.71
N ILE A 332 -3.97 -11.57 -14.91
CA ILE A 332 -4.82 -10.37 -14.85
C ILE A 332 -5.88 -10.39 -15.94
N ASN A 333 -5.54 -10.80 -17.17
CA ASN A 333 -6.53 -10.94 -18.24
C ASN A 333 -7.63 -11.93 -17.86
N ASN A 334 -7.27 -13.06 -17.24
CA ASN A 334 -8.24 -14.04 -16.74
C ASN A 334 -9.14 -13.45 -15.64
N ILE A 335 -8.58 -12.64 -14.73
CA ILE A 335 -9.35 -11.97 -13.69
C ILE A 335 -10.31 -10.94 -14.29
N ILE A 336 -9.90 -10.17 -15.29
CA ILE A 336 -10.77 -9.21 -16.00
C ILE A 336 -11.96 -9.93 -16.64
N VAL A 337 -11.73 -11.11 -17.24
CA VAL A 337 -12.82 -11.96 -17.76
C VAL A 337 -13.71 -12.46 -16.63
N ALA A 338 -13.14 -12.88 -15.50
CA ALA A 338 -13.89 -13.35 -14.35
C ALA A 338 -14.75 -12.25 -13.70
N LEU A 339 -14.35 -10.97 -13.75
CA LEU A 339 -15.13 -9.83 -13.24
C LEU A 339 -16.51 -9.69 -13.91
N GLN A 340 -16.73 -10.34 -15.07
CA GLN A 340 -18.05 -10.47 -15.69
C GLN A 340 -19.08 -11.19 -14.80
N PHE A 341 -18.66 -11.87 -13.71
CA PHE A 341 -19.59 -12.40 -12.71
C PHE A 341 -20.49 -11.31 -12.10
N GLN A 342 -20.03 -10.05 -12.11
CA GLN A 342 -20.82 -8.90 -11.66
C GLN A 342 -22.13 -8.78 -12.43
N ASP A 343 -22.10 -8.85 -13.76
CA ASP A 343 -23.29 -8.74 -14.61
C ASP A 343 -24.27 -9.89 -14.28
N ILE A 344 -23.75 -11.11 -14.11
CA ILE A 344 -24.57 -12.26 -13.69
C ILE A 344 -25.18 -12.02 -12.31
N THR A 345 -24.43 -11.44 -11.37
CA THR A 345 -24.89 -11.14 -10.00
C THR A 345 -25.98 -10.07 -10.02
N GLN A 346 -25.77 -9.00 -10.78
CA GLN A 346 -26.74 -7.92 -10.99
C GLN A 346 -28.03 -8.47 -11.63
N GLN A 347 -27.92 -9.28 -12.68
CA GLN A 347 -29.08 -9.92 -13.32
C GLN A 347 -29.84 -10.82 -12.34
N LYS A 348 -29.14 -11.59 -11.50
CA LYS A 348 -29.78 -12.44 -10.48
C LYS A 348 -30.49 -11.59 -9.41
N LEU A 349 -29.87 -10.51 -8.92
CA LEU A 349 -30.49 -9.61 -7.95
C LEU A 349 -31.72 -8.91 -8.54
N GLN A 350 -31.64 -8.40 -9.77
CA GLN A 350 -32.77 -7.78 -10.46
C GLN A 350 -33.92 -8.76 -10.70
N ARG A 351 -33.60 -10.01 -11.08
CA ARG A 351 -34.58 -11.10 -11.22
C ARG A 351 -35.20 -11.54 -9.90
N LEU A 352 -34.54 -11.33 -8.76
CA LEU A 352 -35.15 -11.55 -7.44
C LEU A 352 -36.05 -10.37 -7.05
N LYS A 353 -35.57 -9.14 -7.27
CA LYS A 353 -36.25 -7.89 -6.91
C LYS A 353 -37.65 -7.79 -7.49
N HIS A 354 -37.79 -7.84 -8.81
CA HIS A 354 -39.07 -7.54 -9.47
C HIS A 354 -40.19 -8.56 -9.19
N PRO A 355 -40.01 -9.87 -9.46
CA PRO A 355 -41.09 -10.83 -9.34
C PRO A 355 -41.41 -11.17 -7.89
N MET A 356 -40.43 -11.33 -6.98
CA MET A 356 -40.75 -11.67 -5.59
C MET A 356 -41.44 -10.51 -4.87
N LEU A 357 -41.01 -9.26 -5.09
CA LEU A 357 -41.65 -8.12 -4.44
C LEU A 357 -43.06 -7.89 -5.00
N THR A 358 -43.25 -8.05 -6.31
CA THR A 358 -44.57 -7.93 -6.94
C THR A 358 -45.50 -9.06 -6.50
N ASP A 359 -45.01 -10.30 -6.44
CA ASP A 359 -45.79 -11.47 -6.06
C ASP A 359 -46.18 -11.44 -4.58
N LEU A 360 -45.24 -11.09 -3.68
CA LEU A 360 -45.50 -10.91 -2.26
C LEU A 360 -46.52 -9.78 -2.01
N THR A 361 -46.37 -8.66 -2.71
CA THR A 361 -47.32 -7.55 -2.62
C THR A 361 -48.70 -7.94 -3.16
N SER A 362 -48.76 -8.70 -4.25
CA SER A 362 -50.02 -9.18 -4.83
C SER A 362 -50.72 -10.16 -3.91
N SER A 363 -49.98 -11.12 -3.32
CA SER A 363 -50.50 -12.09 -2.35
C SER A 363 -51.03 -11.42 -1.09
N LEU A 364 -50.33 -10.40 -0.58
CA LEU A 364 -50.81 -9.58 0.54
C LEU A 364 -52.10 -8.82 0.21
N ARG A 365 -52.23 -8.29 -1.02
CA ARG A 365 -53.47 -7.64 -1.47
C ARG A 365 -54.63 -8.62 -1.58
N VAL A 366 -54.41 -9.80 -2.16
CA VAL A 366 -55.45 -10.83 -2.31
C VAL A 366 -55.98 -11.28 -0.94
N ILE A 367 -55.09 -11.59 0.01
CA ILE A 367 -55.51 -12.02 1.35
C ILE A 367 -56.26 -10.90 2.09
N PHE A 368 -55.83 -9.65 1.90
CA PHE A 368 -56.50 -8.49 2.48
C PHE A 368 -57.91 -8.31 1.90
N ASP A 369 -58.07 -8.40 0.58
CA ASP A 369 -59.35 -8.28 -0.10
C ASP A 369 -60.29 -9.45 0.25
N GLU A 370 -59.80 -10.68 0.33
CA GLU A 370 -60.59 -11.84 0.79
C GLU A 370 -61.09 -11.66 2.22
N THR A 371 -60.24 -11.15 3.12
CA THR A 371 -60.61 -10.87 4.52
C THR A 371 -61.64 -9.75 4.61
N ARG A 372 -61.54 -8.74 3.74
CA ARG A 372 -62.52 -7.64 3.63
C ARG A 372 -63.86 -8.12 3.08
N VAL A 373 -63.86 -8.97 2.04
CA VAL A 373 -65.09 -9.55 1.47
C VAL A 373 -65.77 -10.45 2.50
N LEU A 374 -65.02 -11.23 3.28
CA LEU A 374 -65.56 -12.02 4.39
C LEU A 374 -66.22 -11.13 5.44
N SER A 375 -65.57 -10.01 5.81
CA SER A 375 -66.12 -9.03 6.73
C SER A 375 -67.41 -8.38 6.17
N ASN A 376 -67.39 -7.96 4.90
CA ASN A 376 -68.55 -7.36 4.24
C ASN A 376 -69.71 -8.36 4.10
N LYS A 377 -69.47 -9.65 3.80
CA LYS A 377 -70.51 -10.69 3.73
C LYS A 377 -71.16 -10.95 5.10
N LEU A 378 -70.36 -10.92 6.17
CA LEU A 378 -70.86 -11.01 7.53
C LEU A 378 -71.72 -9.80 7.91
N GLN A 379 -71.40 -8.63 7.34
CA GLN A 379 -72.13 -7.39 7.56
C GLN A 379 -73.43 -7.30 6.71
N SER A 380 -73.38 -7.74 5.44
CA SER A 380 -74.53 -7.71 4.52
C SER A 380 -75.58 -8.78 4.80
N SER A 381 -75.24 -9.84 5.54
CA SER A 381 -76.19 -10.88 5.99
C SER A 381 -77.14 -10.39 7.10
N GLY A 382 -77.27 -9.08 7.31
CA GLY A 382 -78.26 -8.44 8.19
C GLY A 382 -77.99 -8.56 9.70
N LEU A 383 -76.85 -9.13 10.11
CA LEU A 383 -76.61 -9.52 11.52
C LEU A 383 -75.57 -8.66 12.26
N VAL A 384 -75.08 -7.57 11.64
CA VAL A 384 -74.21 -6.55 12.26
C VAL A 384 -74.50 -5.18 11.66
N GLU A 385 -74.61 -4.16 12.51
CA GLU A 385 -74.81 -2.77 12.07
C GLU A 385 -73.63 -2.25 11.23
N ALA A 386 -73.95 -1.51 10.17
CA ALA A 386 -73.01 -0.77 9.36
C ALA A 386 -72.31 0.32 10.18
N ARG A 387 -71.20 -0.03 10.84
CA ARG A 387 -70.21 0.97 11.24
C ARG A 387 -69.22 1.05 10.11
N GLU A 388 -69.27 2.13 9.31
CA GLU A 388 -68.24 2.41 8.32
C GLU A 388 -66.87 2.32 9.00
N PRO A 389 -66.00 1.40 8.59
CA PRO A 389 -64.61 1.48 9.01
C PRO A 389 -64.05 2.73 8.34
N GLN A 390 -63.62 3.72 9.13
CA GLN A 390 -62.69 4.75 8.69
C GLN A 390 -61.34 4.09 8.37
N MET A 391 -61.28 3.29 7.32
CA MET A 391 -60.03 2.80 6.75
C MET A 391 -59.80 3.57 5.47
N ARG A 392 -58.74 4.37 5.46
CA ARG A 392 -58.24 5.05 4.27
C ARG A 392 -58.15 4.02 3.13
N SER A 393 -58.80 4.32 2.02
CA SER A 393 -58.65 3.54 0.80
C SER A 393 -57.16 3.40 0.50
N PHE A 394 -56.68 2.15 0.45
CA PHE A 394 -55.34 1.83 0.02
C PHE A 394 -55.23 2.23 -1.47
N ARG A 395 -54.74 3.44 -1.73
CA ARG A 395 -54.22 3.83 -3.04
C ARG A 395 -52.71 3.67 -2.94
N LEU A 396 -52.14 2.74 -3.70
CA LEU A 396 -50.76 2.94 -4.11
C LEU A 396 -50.78 4.15 -5.04
N SER A 397 -50.09 5.20 -4.64
CA SER A 397 -49.55 6.14 -5.62
C SER A 397 -48.63 5.31 -6.52
N ARG A 398 -49.14 4.96 -7.71
CA ARG A 398 -48.27 4.65 -8.83
C ARG A 398 -47.40 5.90 -9.00
N PRO A 399 -46.06 5.83 -8.92
CA PRO A 399 -45.26 6.92 -9.45
C PRO A 399 -45.46 6.86 -10.96
N GLU A 400 -46.49 7.56 -11.43
CA GLU A 400 -46.54 8.03 -12.80
C GLU A 400 -45.41 9.07 -12.85
N ALA A 401 -44.28 8.66 -13.40
CA ALA A 401 -43.23 9.59 -13.78
C ALA A 401 -43.87 10.55 -14.79
N GLU A 402 -44.32 11.69 -14.28
CA GLU A 402 -44.61 12.87 -15.06
C GLU A 402 -43.29 13.25 -15.73
N VAL A 403 -43.17 12.86 -17.00
CA VAL A 403 -42.16 13.42 -17.88
C VAL A 403 -42.56 14.89 -18.03
N GLU A 404 -41.98 15.75 -17.20
CA GLU A 404 -41.90 17.17 -17.50
C GLU A 404 -41.27 17.31 -18.88
N PRO A 405 -41.91 18.01 -19.84
CA PRO A 405 -41.22 18.36 -21.06
C PRO A 405 -40.09 19.30 -20.67
N VAL A 406 -38.86 18.82 -20.85
CA VAL A 406 -37.65 19.64 -20.76
C VAL A 406 -37.80 20.80 -21.73
N GLU A 407 -38.10 21.99 -21.21
CA GLU A 407 -37.83 23.23 -21.95
C GLU A 407 -36.32 23.29 -22.23
N PRO A 408 -35.91 23.69 -23.45
CA PRO A 408 -34.52 23.68 -23.83
C PRO A 408 -33.77 24.73 -23.03
N VAL A 409 -33.03 24.30 -22.01
CA VAL A 409 -32.04 25.16 -21.35
C VAL A 409 -30.95 25.46 -22.36
N ALA A 410 -30.93 26.73 -22.76
CA ALA A 410 -29.93 27.34 -23.60
C ALA A 410 -28.51 27.02 -23.10
N SER A 411 -27.62 26.78 -24.05
CA SER A 411 -26.18 26.62 -23.89
C SER A 411 -25.59 27.66 -22.93
N ALA A 412 -25.26 27.23 -21.71
CA ALA A 412 -24.37 27.97 -20.82
C ALA A 412 -22.92 27.66 -21.21
N GLU A 413 -22.44 28.52 -22.09
CA GLU A 413 -21.06 28.93 -22.31
C GLU A 413 -20.09 28.53 -21.17
N GLN A 414 -19.32 27.47 -21.41
CA GLN A 414 -18.18 27.12 -20.60
C GLN A 414 -17.06 28.11 -20.89
N LYS A 415 -16.96 29.14 -20.05
CA LYS A 415 -15.89 30.14 -20.05
C LYS A 415 -14.56 29.43 -19.82
N SER A 416 -13.81 29.27 -20.91
CA SER A 416 -12.44 28.76 -20.91
C SER A 416 -11.51 29.69 -20.11
N PRO A 417 -10.48 29.17 -19.41
CA PRO A 417 -9.41 30.01 -18.87
C PRO A 417 -8.62 30.64 -20.02
N PRO A 418 -8.13 31.88 -19.90
CA PRO A 418 -7.51 32.57 -21.03
C PRO A 418 -6.20 31.88 -21.43
N MET A 419 -6.13 31.51 -22.72
CA MET A 419 -4.87 31.25 -23.42
C MET A 419 -3.99 32.50 -23.34
N ARG A 420 -2.73 32.34 -22.94
CA ARG A 420 -1.68 33.30 -23.22
C ARG A 420 -1.51 33.41 -24.73
N GLU A 421 -1.69 34.61 -25.27
CA GLU A 421 -1.20 34.94 -26.60
C GLU A 421 0.33 34.79 -26.67
N PRO A 422 0.87 34.37 -27.83
CA PRO A 422 2.30 34.36 -28.06
C PRO A 422 2.80 35.79 -28.28
N THR A 423 3.64 36.26 -27.38
CA THR A 423 4.46 37.46 -27.58
C THR A 423 5.36 37.25 -28.80
N LYS A 424 5.15 38.07 -29.82
CA LYS A 424 6.05 38.28 -30.93
C LYS A 424 7.33 38.96 -30.41
N SER A 425 8.40 38.19 -30.21
CA SER A 425 9.76 38.73 -30.14
C SER A 425 10.66 37.98 -31.11
N MET A 426 11.22 38.71 -32.07
CA MET A 426 12.31 38.24 -32.93
C MET A 426 13.49 37.75 -32.09
N PRO A 427 14.27 36.80 -32.64
CA PRO A 427 15.66 37.16 -32.88
C PRO A 427 16.12 36.80 -34.30
N LYS A 428 17.04 37.62 -34.79
CA LYS A 428 17.92 37.35 -35.93
C LYS A 428 18.67 36.02 -35.70
N GLY A 429 18.89 35.25 -36.75
CA GLY A 429 19.83 34.13 -36.74
C GLY A 429 19.56 33.15 -37.87
N SER A 430 20.27 33.34 -38.98
CA SER A 430 20.38 32.45 -40.13
C SER A 430 20.86 31.05 -39.75
N GLU A 431 20.22 29.99 -40.28
CA GLU A 431 20.94 28.99 -41.07
C GLU A 431 19.96 28.05 -41.78
N THR A 432 20.10 28.03 -43.09
CA THR A 432 19.54 27.11 -44.07
C THR A 432 20.09 25.70 -43.87
N VAL A 433 19.22 24.68 -43.87
CA VAL A 433 19.61 23.32 -44.26
C VAL A 433 18.57 22.82 -45.25
N GLU A 434 19.00 22.76 -46.51
CA GLU A 434 18.29 22.12 -47.62
C GLU A 434 18.18 20.62 -47.38
N ILE A 435 17.02 20.08 -47.77
CA ILE A 435 16.80 18.64 -47.92
C ILE A 435 17.18 18.28 -49.35
N PHE A 436 18.28 17.54 -49.49
CA PHE A 436 18.50 16.54 -50.54
C PHE A 436 19.17 15.31 -49.93
#